data_AF-A0A6B2LR23-F1
#
_entry.id   AF-A0A6B2LR23-F1
#
_cell.length_a   1.000
_cell.length_b   1.000
_cell.length_c   1.000
_cell.angle_alpha   90.00
_cell.angle_beta   90.00
_cell.angle_gamma   90.00
#
_symmetry.space_group_name_H-M   'P 1'
#
loop_
_entity.id
_entity.type
_entity.pdbx_description
1 polymer ?
#
loop_
_entity_poly.entity_id
_entity_poly.type
_entity_poly.pdbx_seq_one_letter_code
_entity_poly.pdbx_strand_id
1 'polypeptide(L)'
;MWFAALGSYQHNPWLIHLLIKLLQPNQHDVFNLLEKLPFPTDKPPKFIKADLYQYKFTKPMGSGGYPKNWWTRTYQSEYIPVITRTTPSLKTIAEQFHWS
;
A
#
# COMPACT_ATOMS: atom_id res chain seq x y z
N MET A 1 -5.09 2.09 7.00
CA MET A 1 -4.28 1.10 6.24
C MET A 1 -3.79 -0.09 7.07
N TRP A 2 -3.40 0.07 8.33
CA TRP A 2 -2.89 -1.04 9.16
C TRP A 2 -3.86 -2.23 9.29
N PHE A 3 -5.18 -2.00 9.22
CA PHE A 3 -6.20 -3.05 9.19
C PHE A 3 -6.04 -4.04 8.03
N ALA A 4 -5.55 -3.61 6.86
CA ALA A 4 -5.30 -4.53 5.76
C ALA A 4 -4.23 -5.56 6.14
N ALA A 5 -3.20 -5.14 6.88
CA ALA A 5 -2.13 -6.03 7.33
C ALA A 5 -2.58 -7.06 8.40
N LEU A 6 -3.80 -6.96 8.93
CA LEU A 6 -4.37 -7.94 9.86
C LEU A 6 -4.96 -9.18 9.17
N GLY A 7 -5.07 -9.15 7.84
CA GLY A 7 -5.61 -10.25 7.06
C GLY A 7 -5.07 -10.25 5.63
N SER A 8 -5.66 -11.08 4.77
CA SER A 8 -5.26 -11.10 3.36
C SER A 8 -5.85 -9.92 2.58
N TYR A 9 -5.13 -9.46 1.55
CA TYR A 9 -5.59 -8.39 0.66
C TYR A 9 -6.90 -8.76 -0.05
N GLN A 10 -7.19 -10.06 -0.22
CA GLN A 10 -8.44 -10.54 -0.84
C GLN A 10 -9.68 -10.13 -0.02
N HIS A 11 -9.55 -9.98 1.30
CA HIS A 11 -10.62 -9.50 2.18
C HIS A 11 -10.66 -7.97 2.29
N ASN A 12 -9.76 -7.27 1.60
CA ASN A 12 -9.62 -5.82 1.63
C ASN A 12 -9.73 -5.24 0.20
N PRO A 13 -10.90 -5.38 -0.47
CA PRO A 13 -11.08 -4.94 -1.86
C PRO A 13 -10.75 -3.46 -2.07
N TRP A 14 -11.01 -2.61 -1.06
CA TRP A 14 -10.66 -1.17 -1.10
C TRP A 14 -9.17 -0.93 -1.38
N LEU A 15 -8.28 -1.78 -0.85
CA LEU A 15 -6.83 -1.64 -1.05
C LEU A 15 -6.46 -1.94 -2.50
N ILE A 16 -7.08 -2.96 -3.09
CA ILE A 16 -6.87 -3.30 -4.50
C ILE A 16 -7.40 -2.18 -5.40
N HIS A 17 -8.57 -1.60 -5.07
CA HIS A 17 -9.11 -0.45 -5.80
C HIS A 17 -8.18 0.76 -5.74
N LEU A 18 -7.63 1.07 -4.55
CA LEU A 18 -6.63 2.13 -4.38
C LEU A 18 -5.41 1.89 -5.30
N LEU A 19 -4.88 0.66 -5.33
CA LEU A 19 -3.72 0.33 -6.15
C LEU A 19 -4.01 0.42 -7.65
N ILE A 20 -5.19 0.00 -8.10
CA ILE A 20 -5.65 0.18 -9.48
C ILE A 20 -5.65 1.66 -9.84
N LYS A 21 -6.18 2.52 -8.96
CA LYS A 21 -6.24 3.96 -9.17
C LYS A 21 -4.85 4.61 -9.20
N LEU A 22 -3.91 4.13 -8.37
CA LEU A 22 -2.52 4.60 -8.40
C LEU A 22 -1.77 4.24 -9.70
N LEU A 23 -2.21 3.21 -10.43
CA LEU A 23 -1.66 2.83 -11.74
C LEU A 23 -2.29 3.63 -12.90
N GLN A 24 -3.23 4.53 -12.62
CA GLN A 24 -3.93 5.33 -13.63
C GLN A 24 -3.55 6.81 -13.50
N PRO A 25 -3.48 7.56 -14.62
CA PRO A 25 -3.19 8.97 -14.58
C PRO A 25 -4.39 9.76 -14.03
N ASN A 26 -4.11 10.93 -13.45
CA ASN A 26 -5.05 11.98 -13.09
C ASN A 26 -6.22 11.53 -12.20
N GLN A 27 -5.99 10.58 -11.29
CA GLN A 27 -6.99 10.17 -10.28
C GLN A 27 -7.00 11.14 -9.08
N HIS A 28 -7.35 12.41 -9.32
CA HIS A 28 -7.28 13.48 -8.31
C HIS A 28 -8.02 13.16 -7.01
N ASP A 29 -9.22 12.56 -7.10
CA ASP A 29 -10.01 12.18 -5.93
C ASP A 29 -9.29 11.19 -5.00
N VAL A 30 -8.46 10.32 -5.58
CA VAL A 30 -7.68 9.33 -4.85
C VAL A 30 -6.35 9.92 -4.39
N PHE A 31 -5.70 10.71 -5.24
CA PHE A 31 -4.41 11.32 -4.93
C PHE A 31 -4.52 12.32 -3.78
N ASN A 32 -5.64 13.05 -3.68
CA ASN A 32 -5.89 13.98 -2.59
C ASN A 32 -6.05 13.29 -1.22
N LEU A 33 -6.24 11.97 -1.18
CA LEU A 33 -6.25 11.19 0.07
C LEU A 33 -4.82 10.93 0.61
N LEU A 34 -3.80 11.17 -0.21
CA LEU A 34 -2.40 10.95 0.14
C LEU A 34 -1.75 12.29 0.49
N GLU A 35 -1.16 12.38 1.68
CA GLU A 35 -0.42 13.57 2.11
C GLU A 35 0.74 13.90 1.16
N LYS A 36 1.38 12.87 0.59
CA LYS A 36 2.50 13.03 -0.35
C LYS A 36 2.42 11.99 -1.46
N LEU A 37 2.35 12.46 -2.70
CA LEU A 37 2.44 11.64 -3.90
C LEU A 37 3.90 11.61 -4.39
N PRO A 38 4.56 10.44 -4.46
CA PRO A 38 5.97 10.34 -4.86
C PRO A 38 6.19 10.38 -6.38
N PHE A 39 5.15 10.66 -7.16
CA PHE A 39 5.19 10.71 -8.62
C PHE A 39 4.22 11.78 -9.17
N PRO A 40 4.42 12.29 -10.40
CA PRO A 40 3.49 13.21 -11.05
C PRO A 40 2.15 12.56 -11.40
N THR A 41 1.06 13.33 -11.37
CA THR A 41 -0.31 12.80 -11.61
C THR A 41 -0.53 12.31 -13.03
N ASP A 42 0.18 12.88 -14.02
CA ASP A 42 0.15 12.49 -15.43
C ASP A 42 1.05 11.29 -15.75
N LYS A 43 1.97 10.94 -14.84
CA LYS A 43 2.96 9.87 -15.02
C LYS A 43 2.90 8.89 -13.84
N PRO A 44 1.86 8.04 -13.78
CA PRO A 44 1.74 7.05 -12.72
C PRO A 44 2.87 6.01 -12.78
N PRO A 45 3.15 5.32 -11.66
CA PRO A 45 4.10 4.21 -11.64
C PRO A 45 3.67 3.10 -12.59
N LYS A 46 4.64 2.44 -13.23
CA LYS A 46 4.41 1.28 -14.10
C LYS A 46 4.11 0.00 -13.32
N PHE A 47 4.66 -0.09 -12.12
CA PHE A 47 4.63 -1.27 -11.26
C PHE A 47 4.35 -0.85 -9.82
N ILE A 48 3.54 -1.63 -9.12
CA ILE A 48 3.39 -1.52 -7.67
C ILE A 48 3.58 -2.91 -7.07
N LYS A 49 4.18 -2.98 -5.88
CA LYS A 49 4.21 -4.17 -5.03
C LYS A 49 4.00 -3.73 -3.58
N ALA A 50 3.52 -4.63 -2.73
CA ALA A 50 3.40 -4.35 -1.30
C ALA A 50 4.10 -5.44 -0.49
N ASP A 51 4.92 -5.04 0.47
CA ASP A 51 5.63 -5.92 1.38
C ASP A 51 5.01 -5.79 2.78
N LEU A 52 4.84 -6.92 3.47
CA LEU A 52 4.34 -6.96 4.84
C LEU A 52 5.51 -6.84 5.81
N TYR A 53 5.42 -5.86 6.72
CA TYR A 53 6.37 -5.67 7.80
C TYR A 53 5.67 -5.74 9.14
N GLN A 54 6.26 -6.45 10.09
CA GLN A 54 5.87 -6.39 11.49
C GLN A 54 6.62 -5.26 12.19
N TYR A 55 5.88 -4.38 12.86
CA TYR A 55 6.46 -3.30 13.65
C TYR A 55 6.44 -3.66 15.13
N LYS A 56 7.52 -3.35 15.84
CA LYS A 56 7.64 -3.50 17.30
C LYS A 56 8.15 -2.20 17.91
N PHE A 57 7.63 -1.84 19.08
CA PHE A 57 8.13 -0.68 19.81
C PHE A 57 9.62 -0.86 20.10
N THR A 58 10.40 0.19 19.87
CA THR A 58 11.80 0.23 20.28
C THR A 58 11.91 0.24 21.80
N LYS A 59 12.93 -0.44 22.35
CA LYS A 59 13.20 -0.40 23.79
C LYS A 59 13.60 1.02 24.22
N PRO A 60 13.17 1.49 25.40
CA PRO A 60 13.64 2.74 25.99
C PRO A 60 15.16 2.75 26.09
N MET A 61 15.79 3.91 25.92
CA MET A 61 17.23 4.03 26.14
C MET A 61 17.50 3.92 27.65
N GLY A 62 18.52 3.16 28.05
CA GLY A 62 18.83 2.91 29.47
C GLY A 62 19.11 4.16 30.30
N SER A 63 19.34 5.31 29.66
CA SER A 63 19.55 6.63 30.25
C SER A 63 18.27 7.45 30.46
N GLY A 64 17.08 6.89 30.23
CA GLY A 64 15.80 7.61 30.38
C GLY A 64 15.43 8.52 29.20
N GLY A 65 16.23 8.52 28.13
CA GLY A 65 15.91 9.24 26.89
C GLY A 65 14.95 8.49 25.98
N TYR A 66 14.19 9.24 25.16
CA TYR A 66 13.34 8.67 24.12
C TYR A 66 14.18 8.02 23.01
N PRO A 67 13.73 6.89 22.45
CA PRO A 67 14.44 6.25 21.33
C PRO A 67 14.36 7.14 20.08
N LYS A 68 15.44 7.15 19.28
CA LYS A 68 15.53 7.96 18.05
C LYS A 68 14.41 7.67 17.06
N ASN A 69 14.04 6.39 16.95
CA ASN A 69 12.87 5.92 16.22
C ASN A 69 11.94 5.26 17.22
N TRP A 70 10.63 5.41 17.07
CA TRP A 70 9.65 4.81 17.98
C TRP A 70 9.42 3.30 17.72
N TRP A 71 9.82 2.82 16.55
CA TRP A 71 9.53 1.48 16.07
C TRP A 71 10.71 0.86 15.31
N THR A 72 10.89 -0.45 15.47
CA THR A 72 11.67 -1.28 14.54
C THR A 72 10.72 -2.03 13.62
N ARG A 73 11.17 -2.36 12.41
CA ARG A 73 10.40 -3.13 11.42
C ARG A 73 11.15 -4.40 11.02
N THR A 74 10.43 -5.50 10.90
CA THR A 74 10.94 -6.79 10.41
C THR A 74 10.11 -7.22 9.21
N TYR A 75 10.75 -7.45 8.07
CA TYR A 75 10.08 -8.00 6.89
C TYR A 75 9.47 -9.36 7.22
N GLN A 76 8.22 -9.58 6.82
CA GLN A 76 7.51 -10.85 7.03
C GLN A 76 7.38 -11.62 5.72
N SER A 77 6.76 -10.99 4.72
CA SER A 77 6.48 -11.63 3.44
C SER A 77 6.15 -10.58 2.38
N GLU A 78 6.09 -11.03 1.13
CA GLU A 78 5.36 -10.30 0.11
C GLU A 78 3.87 -10.30 0.48
N TYR A 79 3.22 -9.15 0.35
CA TYR A 79 1.79 -8.98 0.62
C TYR A 79 0.98 -8.92 -0.66
N ILE A 80 1.43 -8.10 -1.62
CA ILE A 80 0.86 -8.01 -2.96
C ILE A 80 2.03 -8.15 -3.94
N PRO A 81 1.93 -9.10 -4.90
CA PRO A 81 2.97 -9.29 -5.90
C PRO A 81 3.13 -8.05 -6.78
N VAL A 82 4.14 -8.05 -7.64
CA VAL A 82 4.29 -7.00 -8.63
C VAL A 82 3.07 -6.97 -9.55
N ILE A 83 2.33 -5.87 -9.49
CA ILE A 83 1.16 -5.60 -10.33
C ILE A 83 1.41 -4.42 -11.26
N THR A 84 0.75 -4.47 -12.41
CA THR A 84 0.78 -3.47 -13.47
C THR A 84 -0.65 -3.14 -13.88
N ARG A 85 -0.83 -2.09 -14.67
CA ARG A 85 -2.14 -1.75 -15.25
C ARG A 85 -2.74 -2.88 -16.10
N THR A 86 -1.91 -3.79 -16.62
CA THR A 86 -2.32 -4.90 -17.49
C THR A 86 -2.39 -6.24 -16.76
N THR A 87 -2.17 -6.30 -15.44
CA THR A 87 -2.22 -7.54 -14.67
C THR A 87 -3.62 -8.17 -14.77
N PRO A 88 -3.75 -9.42 -15.27
CA PRO A 88 -5.07 -10.03 -15.53
C PRO A 88 -5.95 -10.16 -14.28
N SER A 89 -5.38 -10.55 -13.14
CA SER A 89 -6.12 -10.69 -11.88
C SER A 89 -6.71 -9.36 -11.39
N LEU A 90 -6.07 -8.23 -11.67
CA LEU A 90 -6.65 -6.92 -11.35
C LEU A 90 -7.85 -6.59 -12.22
N LYS A 91 -7.82 -6.97 -13.51
CA LYS A 91 -8.97 -6.79 -14.41
C LYS A 91 -10.17 -7.59 -13.94
N THR A 92 -9.97 -8.87 -13.61
CA THR A 92 -11.04 -9.73 -13.10
C THR A 92 -11.67 -9.17 -11.82
N ILE A 93 -10.85 -8.65 -10.88
CA ILE A 93 -11.36 -8.01 -9.67
C ILE A 93 -12.11 -6.73 -10.01
N ALA A 94 -11.57 -5.88 -10.89
CA ALA A 94 -12.25 -4.64 -11.30
C ALA A 94 -13.61 -4.91 -11.96
N GLU A 95 -13.71 -5.95 -12.79
CA GLU A 95 -14.96 -6.41 -13.41
C GLU A 95 -15.94 -6.94 -12.37
N GLN A 96 -15.47 -7.79 -11.44
CA GLN A 96 -16.30 -8.35 -10.37
C GLN A 96 -16.95 -7.29 -9.49
N PHE A 97 -16.23 -6.19 -9.21
CA PHE A 97 -16.73 -5.09 -8.36
C PHE A 97 -17.31 -3.91 -9.15
N HIS A 98 -17.41 -4.01 -10.49
CA HIS A 98 -17.90 -2.94 -11.37
C HIS A 98 -17.13 -1.62 -11.21
N TRP A 99 -15.80 -1.69 -11.08
CA TRP A 99 -14.91 -0.52 -10.98
C TRP A 99 -14.33 -0.07 -12.34
N SER A 100 -14.92 -0.57 -13.43
CA SER A 100 -14.59 -0.21 -14.82
C SER A 100 -14.97 1.23 -15.15
#